data_AF-A0A2S1LDC4-F1
#
_entry.id   AF-A0A2S1LDC4-F1
#
_cell.length_a   1.000
_cell.length_b   1.000
_cell.length_c   1.000
_cell.angle_alpha   90.00
_cell.angle_beta   90.00
_cell.angle_gamma   90.00
#
_symmetry.space_group_name_H-M   'P 1'
#
loop_
_entity.id
_entity.type
_entity.pdbx_description
1 polymer ?
#
loop_
_entity_poly.entity_id
_entity_poly.type
_entity_poly.pdbx_seq_one_letter_code
_entity_poly.pdbx_strand_id
1 'polypeptide(L)'
;MKVTTLIFLVFYTCTWSQISGCTDPLSKNFNAKATINDGSCQYRKTKTKPEFSIQLSDSLVENSTLFYYDSLLWTANDDADPTLYGLNTSGKIEKKITIAGLKNKEWEEISQDDDYLYLGDFGNNSSGNRTDLRLLRLSKKELYSNNIKIDTIAFSYENQSDFSIQQANTTHFDCEAFIVLKDSIYLFTKQYDDKQTSVYVVPKKPGTYPAKLQKTFDVDGLITGATYDKNFKTVVLCGYSKLLQPFIYLLSDFQDTAFFSGNKRKIKVKLPFHQIEGVATPNGLDYYISNEKTVRKPLFNTPQQLHKIYLRDYILNYLVN
;
A
#
# COMPACT_ATOMS: atom_id res chain seq x y z
N MET A 1 9.31 4.35 75.90
CA MET A 1 9.78 4.77 74.56
C MET A 1 9.49 3.63 73.58
N LYS A 2 8.59 3.86 72.60
CA LYS A 2 8.36 2.89 71.51
C LYS A 2 9.32 3.26 70.37
N VAL A 3 10.20 2.34 70.02
CA VAL A 3 11.13 2.49 68.88
C VAL A 3 10.42 1.91 67.67
N THR A 4 10.04 2.78 66.73
CA THR A 4 9.47 2.37 65.45
C THR A 4 10.60 2.24 64.45
N THR A 5 10.97 1.01 64.11
CA THR A 5 12.01 0.73 63.11
C THR A 5 11.42 0.90 61.71
N LEU A 6 11.86 1.93 60.99
CA LEU A 6 11.47 2.17 59.60
C LEU A 6 12.41 1.36 58.68
N ILE A 7 11.89 0.32 58.03
CA ILE A 7 12.63 -0.48 57.05
C ILE A 7 12.52 0.22 55.69
N PHE A 8 13.62 0.81 55.21
CA PHE A 8 13.73 1.34 53.84
C PHE A 8 13.99 0.17 52.87
N LEU A 9 12.96 -0.26 52.15
CA LEU A 9 13.12 -1.15 51.00
C LEU A 9 13.64 -0.34 49.80
N VAL A 10 14.95 -0.46 49.53
CA VAL A 10 15.57 0.07 48.31
C VAL A 10 15.19 -0.86 47.15
N PHE A 11 14.19 -0.48 46.37
CA PHE A 11 13.88 -1.15 45.11
C PHE A 11 14.95 -0.78 44.09
N TYR A 12 15.87 -1.70 43.81
CA TYR A 12 16.76 -1.59 42.65
C TYR A 12 15.93 -1.82 41.39
N THR A 13 15.43 -0.75 40.78
CA THR A 13 14.88 -0.82 39.43
C THR A 13 16.05 -0.98 38.46
N CYS A 14 16.18 -2.17 37.87
CA CYS A 14 17.14 -2.40 36.80
C CYS A 14 16.61 -1.69 35.53
N THR A 15 17.03 -0.45 35.31
CA THR A 15 16.76 0.25 34.05
C THR A 15 17.73 -0.29 33.01
N TRP A 16 17.27 -1.24 32.19
CA TRP A 16 17.99 -1.61 30.98
C TRP A 16 18.07 -0.37 30.09
N SER A 17 19.29 0.08 29.80
CA SER A 17 19.50 1.17 28.84
C SER A 17 18.94 0.70 27.49
N GLN A 18 17.94 1.41 26.97
CA GLN A 18 17.43 1.15 25.63
C GLN A 18 18.49 1.61 24.63
N ILE A 19 19.04 0.67 23.87
CA ILE A 19 20.04 0.98 22.85
C ILE A 19 19.31 1.15 21.52
N SER A 20 19.36 2.36 20.99
CA SER A 20 18.85 2.69 19.66
C SER A 20 19.81 2.19 18.58
N GLY A 21 19.26 1.64 17.50
CA GLY A 21 20.03 1.30 16.30
C GLY A 21 19.26 0.36 15.39
N CYS A 22 19.88 -0.02 14.27
CA CYS A 22 19.27 -1.00 13.38
C CYS A 22 19.17 -2.39 14.04
N THR A 23 17.94 -2.90 14.17
CA THR A 23 17.61 -4.21 14.75
C THR A 23 17.55 -5.34 13.73
N ASP A 24 17.62 -5.06 12.42
CA ASP A 24 17.48 -6.07 11.36
C ASP A 24 18.83 -6.75 11.02
N PRO A 25 18.99 -8.08 11.23
CA PRO A 25 20.21 -8.82 10.91
C PRO A 25 20.56 -8.85 9.41
N LEU A 26 19.60 -8.59 8.52
CA LEU A 26 19.83 -8.52 7.07
C LEU A 26 20.37 -7.16 6.60
N SER A 27 20.45 -6.18 7.50
CA SER A 27 21.02 -4.87 7.22
C SER A 27 22.56 -4.90 7.24
N LYS A 28 23.19 -3.92 6.60
CA LYS A 28 24.65 -3.74 6.62
C LYS A 28 25.18 -3.19 7.94
N ASN A 29 24.34 -2.44 8.65
CA ASN A 29 24.66 -1.73 9.88
C ASN A 29 23.90 -2.28 11.09
N PHE A 30 23.59 -3.59 11.06
CA PHE A 30 22.94 -4.30 12.14
C PHE A 30 23.70 -4.10 13.45
N ASN A 31 22.98 -3.71 14.50
CA ASN A 31 23.52 -3.57 15.84
C ASN A 31 22.89 -4.64 16.74
N ALA A 32 23.61 -5.71 17.02
CA ALA A 32 23.14 -6.80 17.90
C ALA A 32 22.84 -6.37 19.35
N LYS A 33 23.26 -5.16 19.76
CA LYS A 33 22.92 -4.58 21.06
C LYS A 33 21.68 -3.69 21.02
N ALA A 34 21.19 -3.30 19.83
CA ALA A 34 20.03 -2.44 19.70
C ALA A 34 18.78 -3.18 20.16
N THR A 35 18.03 -2.55 21.05
CA THR A 35 16.74 -3.03 21.56
C THR A 35 15.57 -2.22 21.01
N ILE A 36 15.86 -1.09 20.33
CA ILE A 36 14.89 -0.22 19.68
C ILE A 36 15.39 0.11 18.29
N ASN A 37 14.54 -0.12 17.28
CA ASN A 37 14.79 0.30 15.92
C ASN A 37 14.56 1.80 15.77
N ASP A 38 15.55 2.50 15.25
CA ASP A 38 15.48 3.93 14.93
C ASP A 38 15.32 4.20 13.43
N GLY A 39 15.07 3.16 12.66
CA GLY A 39 14.88 3.22 11.22
C GLY A 39 16.16 3.47 10.45
N SER A 40 17.34 3.34 11.08
CA SER A 40 18.64 3.57 10.43
C SER A 40 19.10 2.41 9.53
N CYS A 41 18.35 1.32 9.44
CA CYS A 41 18.77 0.12 8.72
C CYS A 41 19.08 0.38 7.24
N GLN A 42 20.28 -0.03 6.81
CA GLN A 42 20.76 0.14 5.44
C GLN A 42 20.86 -1.21 4.74
N TYR A 43 20.14 -1.37 3.63
CA TYR A 43 20.08 -2.63 2.90
C TYR A 43 20.96 -2.62 1.64
N ARG A 44 21.41 -3.81 1.22
CA ARG A 44 21.97 -4.02 -0.12
C ARG A 44 20.85 -3.92 -1.16
N LYS A 45 21.19 -3.49 -2.38
CA LYS A 45 20.26 -3.60 -3.52
C LYS A 45 19.91 -5.07 -3.70
N THR A 46 18.62 -5.38 -3.61
CA THR A 46 18.11 -6.75 -3.76
C THR A 46 17.09 -6.82 -4.89
N LYS A 47 16.88 -8.03 -5.38
CA LYS A 47 15.97 -8.29 -6.49
C LYS A 47 15.24 -9.61 -6.27
N THR A 48 13.96 -9.63 -6.58
CA THR A 48 13.13 -10.84 -6.66
C THR A 48 12.73 -11.11 -8.11
N LYS A 49 12.42 -12.36 -8.44
CA LYS A 49 11.86 -12.73 -9.74
C LYS A 49 10.43 -13.22 -9.53
N PRO A 50 9.50 -12.97 -10.47
CA PRO A 50 8.25 -13.69 -10.48
C PRO A 50 8.49 -15.20 -10.49
N GLU A 51 7.74 -15.91 -9.66
CA GLU A 51 7.60 -17.37 -9.75
C GLU A 51 6.88 -17.72 -11.06
N PHE A 52 5.83 -16.96 -11.38
CA PHE A 52 5.16 -16.98 -12.66
C PHE A 52 4.63 -15.59 -13.05
N SER A 53 4.33 -15.45 -14.34
CA SER A 53 3.60 -14.33 -14.93
C SER A 53 2.53 -14.89 -15.85
N ILE A 54 1.28 -14.47 -15.68
CA ILE A 54 0.14 -14.95 -16.48
C ILE A 54 -0.57 -13.75 -17.09
N GLN A 55 -0.77 -13.75 -18.40
CA GLN A 55 -1.56 -12.73 -19.06
C GLN A 55 -3.02 -12.80 -18.60
N LEU A 56 -3.59 -11.66 -18.22
CA LEU A 56 -4.99 -11.55 -17.80
C LEU A 56 -5.91 -11.39 -19.02
N SER A 57 -7.21 -11.58 -18.79
CA SER A 57 -8.25 -11.37 -19.81
C SER A 57 -8.15 -9.96 -20.43
N ASP A 58 -8.55 -9.82 -21.70
CA ASP A 58 -8.69 -8.51 -22.37
C ASP A 58 -9.80 -7.63 -21.78
N SER A 59 -10.55 -8.13 -20.80
CA SER A 59 -11.45 -7.31 -19.97
C SER A 59 -10.73 -6.58 -18.83
N LEU A 60 -9.42 -6.81 -18.63
CA LEU A 60 -8.63 -6.29 -17.49
C LEU A 60 -7.41 -5.48 -17.94
N VAL A 61 -7.57 -4.71 -19.02
CA VAL A 61 -6.48 -3.99 -19.70
C VAL A 61 -5.88 -2.90 -18.80
N GLU A 62 -6.71 -2.29 -17.96
CA GLU A 62 -6.40 -1.14 -17.10
C GLU A 62 -6.56 -1.54 -15.62
N ASN A 63 -6.18 -2.78 -15.28
CA ASN A 63 -6.30 -3.25 -13.91
C ASN A 63 -5.40 -2.42 -12.96
N SER A 64 -6.03 -1.63 -12.10
CA SER A 64 -5.35 -0.71 -11.17
C SER A 64 -5.28 -1.28 -9.74
N THR A 65 -6.25 -2.11 -9.36
CA THR A 65 -6.41 -2.57 -7.97
C THR A 65 -6.06 -4.05 -7.81
N LEU A 66 -5.63 -4.47 -6.61
CA LEU A 66 -5.51 -5.90 -6.29
C LEU A 66 -5.64 -6.17 -4.78
N PHE A 67 -6.62 -6.98 -4.39
CA PHE A 67 -6.78 -7.43 -3.00
C PHE A 67 -7.20 -8.89 -2.89
N TYR A 68 -6.87 -9.56 -1.79
CA TYR A 68 -7.28 -10.95 -1.56
C TYR A 68 -8.53 -11.02 -0.68
N TYR A 69 -9.57 -11.71 -1.13
CA TYR A 69 -10.82 -11.89 -0.39
C TYR A 69 -11.57 -13.14 -0.87
N ASP A 70 -12.14 -13.91 0.07
CA ASP A 70 -12.93 -15.12 -0.22
C ASP A 70 -12.20 -16.10 -1.17
N SER A 71 -10.93 -16.38 -0.87
CA SER A 71 -10.04 -17.25 -1.65
C SER A 71 -9.71 -16.80 -3.08
N LEU A 72 -10.08 -15.57 -3.46
CA LEU A 72 -9.83 -15.01 -4.78
C LEU A 72 -8.98 -13.73 -4.68
N LEU A 73 -8.25 -13.46 -5.77
CA LEU A 73 -7.59 -12.18 -6.01
C LEU A 73 -8.56 -11.29 -6.78
N TRP A 74 -9.05 -10.24 -6.14
CA TRP A 74 -9.99 -9.30 -6.72
C TRP A 74 -9.25 -8.10 -7.30
N THR A 75 -9.69 -7.66 -8.48
CA THR A 75 -9.16 -6.50 -9.19
C THR A 75 -10.31 -5.73 -9.86
N ALA A 76 -10.04 -4.53 -10.34
CA ALA A 76 -10.94 -3.66 -11.09
C ALA A 76 -10.12 -2.85 -12.09
N ASN A 77 -10.74 -2.41 -13.18
CA ASN A 77 -10.12 -1.46 -14.09
C ASN A 77 -10.20 -0.03 -13.51
N ASP A 78 -9.27 0.84 -13.94
CA ASP A 78 -9.21 2.24 -13.53
C ASP A 78 -10.45 3.05 -13.94
N ASP A 79 -10.92 2.96 -15.19
CA ASP A 79 -12.06 3.76 -15.68
C ASP A 79 -13.16 2.91 -16.34
N ALA A 80 -14.33 3.51 -16.51
CA ALA A 80 -15.49 3.09 -17.30
C ALA A 80 -16.18 1.77 -16.93
N ASP A 81 -15.53 0.91 -16.14
CA ASP A 81 -16.04 -0.39 -15.74
C ASP A 81 -16.25 -0.47 -14.21
N PRO A 82 -17.50 -0.44 -13.72
CA PRO A 82 -17.80 -0.51 -12.29
C PRO A 82 -17.82 -1.95 -11.75
N THR A 83 -17.02 -2.85 -12.33
CA THR A 83 -17.01 -4.28 -12.01
C THR A 83 -15.75 -4.70 -11.26
N LEU A 84 -15.95 -5.43 -10.16
CA LEU A 84 -14.89 -6.16 -9.47
C LEU A 84 -14.78 -7.58 -10.05
N TYR A 85 -13.56 -8.01 -10.36
CA TYR A 85 -13.26 -9.30 -10.96
C TYR A 85 -12.48 -10.17 -9.99
N GLY A 86 -13.09 -11.26 -9.54
CA GLY A 86 -12.47 -12.25 -8.68
C GLY A 86 -11.73 -13.30 -9.50
N LEU A 87 -10.41 -13.33 -9.36
CA LEU A 87 -9.49 -14.23 -10.07
C LEU A 87 -9.02 -15.36 -9.16
N ASN A 88 -8.90 -16.57 -9.71
CA ASN A 88 -8.09 -17.59 -9.05
C ASN A 88 -6.59 -17.33 -9.26
N THR A 89 -5.73 -18.13 -8.63
CA THR A 89 -4.27 -17.97 -8.70
C THR A 89 -3.67 -18.22 -10.08
N SER A 90 -4.46 -18.76 -11.03
CA SER A 90 -4.08 -18.92 -12.43
C SER A 90 -4.53 -17.74 -13.29
N GLY A 91 -5.03 -16.66 -12.71
CA GLY A 91 -5.49 -15.45 -13.42
C GLY A 91 -6.84 -15.60 -14.13
N LYS A 92 -7.56 -16.71 -13.92
CA LYS A 92 -8.90 -16.92 -14.51
C LYS A 92 -9.95 -16.21 -13.67
N ILE A 93 -10.82 -15.45 -14.34
CA ILE A 93 -12.01 -14.84 -13.73
C ILE A 93 -13.00 -15.94 -13.32
N GLU A 94 -13.31 -16.01 -12.04
CA GLU A 94 -14.29 -16.94 -11.45
C GLU A 94 -15.55 -16.23 -10.96
N LYS A 95 -15.43 -14.98 -10.51
CA LYS A 95 -16.55 -14.17 -10.04
C LYS A 95 -16.48 -12.76 -10.61
N LYS A 96 -17.65 -12.13 -10.75
CA LYS A 96 -17.80 -10.71 -11.10
C LYS A 96 -18.84 -10.08 -10.18
N ILE A 97 -18.58 -8.86 -9.72
CA ILE A 97 -19.53 -8.04 -8.97
C ILE A 97 -19.58 -6.68 -9.63
N THR A 98 -20.69 -6.37 -10.31
CA THR A 98 -20.91 -5.04 -10.88
C THR A 98 -21.64 -4.17 -9.86
N ILE A 99 -21.04 -3.04 -9.51
CA ILE A 99 -21.59 -2.12 -8.50
C ILE A 99 -22.61 -1.20 -9.19
N ALA A 100 -23.88 -1.58 -9.11
CA ALA A 100 -24.97 -0.87 -9.80
C ALA A 100 -25.08 0.61 -9.37
N GLY A 101 -25.28 1.49 -10.35
CA GLY A 101 -25.46 2.93 -10.12
C GLY A 101 -24.18 3.72 -9.87
N LEU A 102 -23.03 3.05 -9.75
CA LEU A 102 -21.74 3.69 -9.64
C LEU A 102 -21.13 3.91 -11.03
N LYS A 103 -20.58 5.10 -11.26
CA LYS A 103 -19.72 5.37 -12.41
C LYS A 103 -18.28 5.25 -11.96
N ASN A 104 -17.54 4.36 -12.58
CA ASN A 104 -16.09 4.38 -12.47
C ASN A 104 -15.58 5.65 -13.17
N LYS A 105 -14.61 6.33 -12.56
CA LYS A 105 -14.07 7.61 -13.03
C LYS A 105 -12.54 7.55 -13.00
N GLU A 106 -11.96 7.27 -11.84
CA GLU A 106 -10.51 7.16 -11.59
C GLU A 106 -10.31 6.22 -10.38
N TRP A 107 -10.53 4.92 -10.57
CA TRP A 107 -10.37 3.93 -9.49
C TRP A 107 -8.94 3.47 -9.37
N GLU A 108 -8.31 3.84 -8.26
CA GLU A 108 -6.86 3.63 -8.09
C GLU A 108 -6.53 2.42 -7.21
N GLU A 109 -7.26 2.22 -6.11
CA GLU A 109 -6.96 1.17 -5.13
C GLU A 109 -8.22 0.66 -4.43
N ILE A 110 -8.19 -0.60 -4.00
CA ILE A 110 -9.20 -1.18 -3.11
C ILE A 110 -8.51 -1.86 -1.93
N SER A 111 -8.85 -1.41 -0.72
CA SER A 111 -8.43 -2.04 0.53
C SER A 111 -9.64 -2.39 1.39
N GLN A 112 -9.43 -3.06 2.51
CA GLN A 112 -10.55 -3.65 3.26
C GLN A 112 -10.28 -3.74 4.76
N ASP A 113 -11.36 -3.75 5.53
CA ASP A 113 -11.39 -4.28 6.89
C ASP A 113 -12.33 -5.48 6.97
N ASP A 114 -12.72 -5.90 8.16
CA ASP A 114 -13.52 -7.12 8.33
C ASP A 114 -14.96 -6.93 7.80
N ASP A 115 -15.47 -5.69 7.79
CA ASP A 115 -16.87 -5.37 7.48
C ASP A 115 -17.07 -4.71 6.10
N TYR A 116 -16.05 -3.99 5.61
CA TYR A 116 -16.16 -3.14 4.43
C TYR A 116 -15.01 -3.34 3.43
N LEU A 117 -15.34 -3.16 2.15
CA LEU A 117 -14.38 -2.78 1.13
C LEU A 117 -14.36 -1.25 1.04
N TYR A 118 -13.18 -0.69 0.83
CA TYR A 118 -12.96 0.73 0.58
C TYR A 118 -12.37 0.83 -0.81
N LEU A 119 -12.94 1.68 -1.64
CA LEU A 119 -12.56 1.88 -3.03
C LEU A 119 -12.16 3.34 -3.22
N GLY A 120 -10.98 3.57 -3.78
CA GLY A 120 -10.43 4.90 -4.01
C GLY A 120 -10.88 5.51 -5.33
N ASP A 121 -11.63 6.60 -5.29
CA ASP A 121 -11.93 7.46 -6.46
C ASP A 121 -11.24 8.81 -6.22
N PHE A 122 -9.93 8.84 -6.50
CA PHE A 122 -9.08 9.94 -6.09
C PHE A 122 -7.85 10.21 -6.98
N GLY A 123 -7.71 9.53 -8.13
CA GLY A 123 -6.67 9.83 -9.12
C GLY A 123 -6.73 11.30 -9.53
N ASN A 124 -5.56 11.96 -9.62
CA ASN A 124 -5.46 13.41 -9.87
C ASN A 124 -4.25 13.79 -10.75
N ASN A 125 -3.68 12.83 -11.47
CA ASN A 125 -2.47 13.01 -12.27
C ASN A 125 -2.66 13.92 -13.50
N SER A 126 -3.88 14.03 -14.06
CA SER A 126 -4.14 14.71 -15.34
C SER A 126 -3.96 16.23 -15.27
N SER A 127 -4.47 16.88 -14.22
CA SER A 127 -4.44 18.34 -14.07
C SER A 127 -4.21 18.82 -12.64
N GLY A 128 -4.08 17.91 -11.66
CA GLY A 128 -3.76 18.23 -10.27
C GLY A 128 -4.81 19.03 -9.51
N ASN A 129 -6.01 19.23 -10.07
CA ASN A 129 -6.99 20.20 -9.58
C ASN A 129 -8.35 19.59 -9.17
N ARG A 130 -8.44 18.26 -8.98
CA ARG A 130 -9.67 17.65 -8.46
C ARG A 130 -10.02 18.14 -7.06
N THR A 131 -11.30 18.39 -6.83
CA THR A 131 -11.87 18.83 -5.54
C THR A 131 -12.91 17.86 -4.98
N ASP A 132 -13.10 16.71 -5.66
CA ASP A 132 -14.10 15.68 -5.40
C ASP A 132 -13.46 14.33 -5.04
N LEU A 133 -12.27 14.35 -4.40
CA LEU A 133 -11.55 13.14 -3.99
C LEU A 133 -12.34 12.40 -2.89
N ARG A 134 -12.46 11.08 -3.02
CA ARG A 134 -13.26 10.29 -2.09
C ARG A 134 -12.84 8.83 -2.03
N LEU A 135 -13.21 8.18 -0.93
CA LEU A 135 -13.30 6.73 -0.84
C LEU A 135 -14.76 6.31 -0.73
N LEU A 136 -15.13 5.28 -1.49
CA LEU A 136 -16.42 4.62 -1.42
C LEU A 136 -16.31 3.42 -0.51
N ARG A 137 -17.19 3.32 0.48
CA ARG A 137 -17.18 2.25 1.48
C ARG A 137 -18.36 1.31 1.25
N LEU A 138 -18.06 0.11 0.76
CA LEU A 138 -19.02 -0.91 0.36
C LEU A 138 -19.18 -1.96 1.46
N SER A 139 -20.42 -2.28 1.85
CA SER A 139 -20.66 -3.33 2.85
C SER A 139 -20.35 -4.72 2.31
N LYS A 140 -19.46 -5.47 2.98
CA LYS A 140 -19.18 -6.87 2.62
C LYS A 140 -20.38 -7.79 2.79
N LYS A 141 -21.25 -7.50 3.77
CA LYS A 141 -22.47 -8.26 4.03
C LYS A 141 -23.42 -8.27 2.83
N GLU A 142 -23.38 -7.22 2.03
CA GLU A 142 -24.28 -7.02 0.88
C GLU A 142 -23.54 -7.14 -0.45
N LEU A 143 -22.26 -7.54 -0.45
CA LEU A 143 -21.37 -7.53 -1.61
C LEU A 143 -21.87 -8.40 -2.77
N TYR A 144 -22.61 -9.46 -2.46
CA TYR A 144 -23.24 -10.36 -3.45
C TYR A 144 -24.74 -10.09 -3.66
N SER A 145 -25.25 -8.99 -3.11
CA SER A 145 -26.62 -8.55 -3.33
C SER A 145 -26.72 -7.59 -4.52
N ASN A 146 -27.92 -7.41 -5.06
CA ASN A 146 -28.16 -6.45 -6.14
C ASN A 146 -28.14 -4.97 -5.67
N ASN A 147 -28.04 -4.72 -4.36
CA ASN A 147 -28.10 -3.38 -3.79
C ASN A 147 -27.07 -3.24 -2.67
N ILE A 148 -25.79 -3.14 -3.05
CA ILE A 148 -24.68 -2.94 -2.13
C ILE A 148 -24.84 -1.56 -1.49
N LYS A 149 -24.90 -1.47 -0.15
CA LYS A 149 -24.83 -0.18 0.51
C LYS A 149 -23.44 0.44 0.34
N ILE A 150 -23.43 1.68 -0.12
CA ILE A 150 -22.23 2.49 -0.34
C ILE A 150 -22.33 3.74 0.54
N ASP A 151 -21.35 3.93 1.41
CA ASP A 151 -21.13 5.21 2.10
C ASP A 151 -19.93 5.94 1.45
N THR A 152 -19.78 7.24 1.72
CA THR A 152 -18.69 8.06 1.16
C THR A 152 -17.84 8.69 2.24
N ILE A 153 -16.52 8.64 2.05
CA ILE A 153 -15.51 9.36 2.83
C ILE A 153 -14.84 10.34 1.87
N ALA A 154 -15.30 11.59 1.85
CA ALA A 154 -14.70 12.62 1.02
C ALA A 154 -13.49 13.25 1.74
N PHE A 155 -12.49 13.68 0.98
CA PHE A 155 -11.34 14.36 1.56
C PHE A 155 -10.74 15.43 0.66
N SER A 156 -9.99 16.33 1.28
CA SER A 156 -9.08 17.26 0.61
C SER A 156 -7.75 17.26 1.36
N TYR A 157 -6.63 17.42 0.65
CA TYR A 157 -5.33 17.49 1.32
C TYR A 157 -5.22 18.78 2.13
N GLU A 158 -4.77 18.68 3.38
CA GLU A 158 -4.74 19.84 4.27
C GLU A 158 -3.79 20.97 3.81
N ASN A 159 -2.82 20.63 2.96
CA ASN A 159 -1.79 21.52 2.44
C ASN A 159 -1.90 21.75 0.91
N GLN A 160 -2.99 21.33 0.27
CA GLN A 160 -3.27 21.75 -1.12
C GLN A 160 -4.13 23.00 -1.12
N SER A 161 -3.51 24.15 -1.40
CA SER A 161 -4.21 25.44 -1.54
C SER A 161 -4.35 25.90 -3.00
N ASP A 162 -3.55 25.35 -3.91
CA ASP A 162 -3.57 25.69 -5.33
C ASP A 162 -4.26 24.60 -6.15
N PHE A 163 -5.27 25.00 -6.90
CA PHE A 163 -6.07 24.18 -7.82
C PHE A 163 -6.04 24.76 -9.25
N SER A 164 -5.04 25.57 -9.57
CA SER A 164 -4.74 25.92 -10.95
C SER A 164 -4.44 24.65 -11.75
N ILE A 165 -4.80 24.66 -13.04
CA ILE A 165 -4.56 23.51 -13.92
C ILE A 165 -3.05 23.34 -14.08
N GLN A 166 -2.57 22.16 -13.72
CA GLN A 166 -1.18 21.77 -13.87
C GLN A 166 -0.98 20.91 -15.12
N GLN A 167 0.27 20.74 -15.52
CA GLN A 167 0.61 19.76 -16.55
C GLN A 167 0.36 18.34 -15.99
N ALA A 168 -0.04 17.42 -16.87
CA ALA A 168 -0.19 16.02 -16.48
C ALA A 168 1.10 15.49 -15.85
N ASN A 169 0.95 14.70 -14.78
CA ASN A 169 2.01 14.05 -14.02
C ASN A 169 2.99 15.03 -13.34
N THR A 170 2.54 16.22 -12.92
CA THR A 170 3.38 17.15 -12.12
C THR A 170 2.84 17.47 -10.73
N THR A 171 1.60 17.08 -10.42
CA THR A 171 1.03 17.31 -9.09
C THR A 171 1.67 16.41 -8.04
N HIS A 172 1.75 16.90 -6.80
CA HIS A 172 2.14 16.09 -5.63
C HIS A 172 0.93 15.53 -4.87
N PHE A 173 -0.28 15.83 -5.36
CA PHE A 173 -1.57 15.51 -4.75
C PHE A 173 -2.33 14.45 -5.55
N ASP A 174 -1.58 13.52 -6.14
CA ASP A 174 -2.07 12.34 -6.84
C ASP A 174 -2.00 11.14 -5.90
N CYS A 175 -3.15 10.68 -5.39
CA CYS A 175 -3.19 9.49 -4.53
C CYS A 175 -3.39 8.28 -5.42
N GLU A 176 -2.62 7.22 -5.20
CA GLU A 176 -2.81 5.98 -5.97
C GLU A 176 -2.87 4.73 -5.11
N ALA A 177 -2.37 4.77 -3.86
CA ALA A 177 -2.45 3.62 -2.98
C ALA A 177 -2.97 3.98 -1.58
N PHE A 178 -3.56 3.02 -0.89
CA PHE A 178 -3.90 3.17 0.53
C PHE A 178 -4.02 1.85 1.27
N ILE A 179 -3.94 1.92 2.59
CA ILE A 179 -4.26 0.81 3.49
C ILE A 179 -5.30 1.23 4.52
N VAL A 180 -6.09 0.27 4.98
CA VAL A 180 -7.05 0.44 6.08
C VAL A 180 -6.47 -0.20 7.34
N LEU A 181 -6.30 0.59 8.40
CA LEU A 181 -5.71 0.11 9.65
C LEU A 181 -6.40 0.75 10.85
N LYS A 182 -6.84 -0.09 11.79
CA LYS A 182 -7.55 0.33 13.02
C LYS A 182 -8.79 1.17 12.66
N ASP A 183 -8.79 2.46 12.99
CA ASP A 183 -9.88 3.42 12.81
C ASP A 183 -9.65 4.38 11.62
N SER A 184 -8.57 4.18 10.87
CA SER A 184 -8.06 5.16 9.92
C SER A 184 -7.70 4.53 8.57
N ILE A 185 -7.66 5.38 7.56
CA ILE A 185 -7.20 5.09 6.20
C ILE A 185 -5.93 5.90 5.96
N TYR A 186 -4.89 5.24 5.47
CA TYR A 186 -3.59 5.85 5.20
C TYR A 186 -3.37 5.87 3.69
N LEU A 187 -3.37 7.07 3.13
CA LEU A 187 -3.28 7.36 1.70
C LEU A 187 -1.83 7.62 1.31
N PHE A 188 -1.36 7.08 0.20
CA PHE A 188 -0.02 7.24 -0.34
C PHE A 188 -0.08 7.92 -1.70
N THR A 189 0.62 9.05 -1.82
CA THR A 189 0.68 9.77 -3.09
C THR A 189 1.74 9.22 -4.03
N LYS A 190 1.50 9.34 -5.34
CA LYS A 190 2.45 9.13 -6.41
C LYS A 190 3.00 10.47 -6.89
N GLN A 191 4.26 10.76 -6.57
CA GLN A 191 4.87 12.03 -6.96
C GLN A 191 5.86 11.79 -8.10
N TYR A 192 5.47 12.16 -9.31
CA TYR A 192 6.22 11.84 -10.52
C TYR A 192 7.62 12.44 -10.52
N ASP A 193 7.74 13.75 -10.29
CA ASP A 193 9.00 14.46 -10.42
C ASP A 193 9.97 14.21 -9.27
N ASP A 194 9.46 14.28 -8.05
CA ASP A 194 10.24 14.07 -6.84
C ASP A 194 10.51 12.58 -6.55
N LYS A 195 9.69 11.68 -7.11
CA LYS A 195 9.74 10.23 -6.88
C LYS A 195 9.56 9.86 -5.39
N GLN A 196 8.78 10.69 -4.70
CA GLN A 196 8.44 10.57 -3.30
C GLN A 196 7.02 10.03 -3.11
N THR A 197 6.69 9.68 -1.88
CA THR A 197 5.31 9.45 -1.44
C THR A 197 5.03 10.23 -0.17
N SER A 198 3.90 10.93 -0.14
CA SER A 198 3.34 11.52 1.06
C SER A 198 2.28 10.60 1.62
N VAL A 199 2.33 10.36 2.93
CA VAL A 199 1.32 9.63 3.70
C VAL A 199 0.35 10.62 4.30
N TYR A 200 -0.92 10.51 3.94
CA TYR A 200 -2.01 11.25 4.57
C TYR A 200 -2.94 10.32 5.33
N VAL A 201 -3.64 10.86 6.34
CA VAL A 201 -4.56 10.09 7.20
C VAL A 201 -5.94 10.70 7.18
N VAL A 202 -6.96 9.86 7.02
CA VAL A 202 -8.38 10.20 7.20
C VAL A 202 -9.09 9.14 8.06
N PRO A 203 -10.14 9.49 8.82
CA PRO A 203 -10.97 8.50 9.51
C PRO A 203 -11.66 7.55 8.53
N LYS A 204 -11.84 6.28 8.90
CA LYS A 204 -12.57 5.30 8.07
C LYS A 204 -14.11 5.41 8.13
N LYS A 205 -14.61 6.48 8.75
CA LYS A 205 -16.06 6.75 8.94
C LYS A 205 -16.57 7.67 7.84
N PRO A 206 -17.83 7.55 7.41
CA PRO A 206 -18.40 8.44 6.40
C PRO A 206 -18.39 9.89 6.86
N GLY A 207 -18.08 10.80 5.96
CA GLY A 207 -17.93 12.22 6.25
C GLY A 207 -17.00 12.93 5.26
N THR A 208 -16.69 14.18 5.55
CA THR A 208 -15.75 15.00 4.79
C THR A 208 -14.62 15.43 5.71
N TYR A 209 -13.38 15.15 5.35
CA TYR A 209 -12.23 15.38 6.23
C TYR A 209 -11.06 16.05 5.51
N PRO A 210 -10.31 16.95 6.17
CA PRO A 210 -8.98 17.28 5.72
C PRO A 210 -8.07 16.06 5.93
N ALA A 211 -7.46 15.55 4.86
CA ALA A 211 -6.46 14.51 4.93
C ALA A 211 -5.18 15.08 5.56
N LYS A 212 -4.77 14.51 6.69
CA LYS A 212 -3.67 15.00 7.51
C LYS A 212 -2.35 14.42 7.06
N LEU A 213 -1.41 15.27 6.66
CA LEU A 213 -0.06 14.89 6.28
C LEU A 213 0.67 14.32 7.49
N GLN A 214 1.08 13.07 7.39
CA GLN A 214 1.89 12.41 8.41
C GLN A 214 3.37 12.49 8.08
N LYS A 215 3.75 12.18 6.84
CA LYS A 215 5.15 12.12 6.42
C LYS A 215 5.26 12.14 4.89
N THR A 216 6.27 12.82 4.37
CA THR A 216 6.76 12.62 2.99
C THR A 216 8.08 11.86 3.04
N PHE A 217 8.24 10.89 2.14
CA PHE A 217 9.41 10.03 2.07
C PHE A 217 9.88 9.78 0.63
N ASP A 218 11.19 9.82 0.41
CA ASP A 218 11.82 9.50 -0.88
C ASP A 218 11.90 7.98 -1.08
N VAL A 219 10.97 7.47 -1.90
CA VAL A 219 10.93 6.07 -2.29
C VAL A 219 11.74 5.80 -3.56
N ASP A 220 12.28 6.83 -4.21
CA ASP A 220 12.95 6.80 -5.51
C ASP A 220 12.11 6.07 -6.59
N GLY A 221 10.78 6.28 -6.58
CA GLY A 221 9.86 5.65 -7.52
C GLY A 221 8.45 6.20 -7.46
N LEU A 222 7.55 5.57 -8.22
CA LEU A 222 6.13 5.89 -8.31
C LEU A 222 5.37 4.78 -7.60
N ILE A 223 4.71 5.08 -6.49
CA ILE A 223 3.87 4.14 -5.74
C ILE A 223 2.50 4.08 -6.40
N THR A 224 1.97 2.88 -6.55
CA THR A 224 0.69 2.62 -7.24
C THR A 224 -0.23 1.67 -6.50
N GLY A 225 0.31 0.81 -5.63
CA GLY A 225 -0.51 -0.09 -4.82
C GLY A 225 0.08 -0.34 -3.44
N ALA A 226 -0.80 -0.71 -2.51
CA ALA A 226 -0.43 -0.99 -1.13
C ALA A 226 -1.27 -2.10 -0.50
N THR A 227 -0.61 -2.91 0.32
CA THR A 227 -1.29 -3.86 1.20
C THR A 227 -0.66 -3.88 2.58
N TYR A 228 -1.45 -4.24 3.60
CA TYR A 228 -0.98 -4.38 4.96
C TYR A 228 -1.26 -5.78 5.47
N ASP A 229 -0.21 -6.48 5.88
CA ASP A 229 -0.34 -7.77 6.54
C ASP A 229 -0.41 -7.60 8.06
N LYS A 230 -1.53 -8.03 8.65
CA LYS A 230 -1.79 -7.92 10.09
C LYS A 230 -0.90 -8.86 10.91
N ASN A 231 -0.48 -10.01 10.37
CA ASN A 231 0.26 -11.04 11.10
C ASN A 231 1.72 -10.64 11.32
N PHE A 232 2.34 -10.11 10.26
CA PHE A 232 3.72 -9.66 10.21
C PHE A 232 3.88 -8.16 10.42
N LYS A 233 2.76 -7.44 10.61
CA LYS A 233 2.70 -5.99 10.82
C LYS A 233 3.56 -5.24 9.80
N THR A 234 3.39 -5.60 8.54
CA THR A 234 4.23 -5.13 7.44
C THR A 234 3.36 -4.42 6.42
N VAL A 235 3.75 -3.21 6.03
CA VAL A 235 3.18 -2.54 4.85
C VAL A 235 4.02 -2.93 3.65
N VAL A 236 3.35 -3.36 2.59
CA VAL A 236 3.97 -3.71 1.31
C VAL A 236 3.42 -2.75 0.27
N LEU A 237 4.30 -1.94 -0.30
CA LEU A 237 3.98 -1.06 -1.41
C LEU A 237 4.54 -1.67 -2.70
N CYS A 238 3.83 -1.51 -3.81
CA CYS A 238 4.36 -1.75 -5.15
C CYS A 238 4.40 -0.45 -5.96
N GLY A 239 5.17 -0.50 -7.03
CA GLY A 239 5.37 0.64 -7.89
C GLY A 239 6.46 0.41 -8.93
N TYR A 240 6.79 1.45 -9.66
CA TYR A 240 7.81 1.41 -10.71
C TYR A 240 8.59 2.73 -10.82
N SER A 241 9.79 2.68 -11.43
CA SER A 241 10.57 3.89 -11.75
C SER A 241 9.99 4.59 -13.00
N LYS A 242 10.39 5.83 -13.31
CA LYS A 242 10.09 6.50 -14.61
C LYS A 242 10.48 5.68 -15.86
N LEU A 243 11.38 4.70 -15.73
CA LEU A 243 11.74 3.74 -16.80
C LEU A 243 10.90 2.46 -16.80
N LEU A 244 9.76 2.43 -16.11
CA LEU A 244 8.88 1.26 -15.94
C LEU A 244 9.60 0.03 -15.37
N GLN A 245 10.56 0.24 -14.47
CA GLN A 245 11.22 -0.84 -13.72
C GLN A 245 10.50 -1.06 -12.40
N PRO A 246 9.86 -2.22 -12.17
CA PRO A 246 9.05 -2.40 -10.98
C PRO A 246 9.86 -2.69 -9.73
N PHE A 247 9.26 -2.36 -8.58
CA PHE A 247 9.80 -2.65 -7.27
C PHE A 247 8.70 -2.95 -6.26
N ILE A 248 9.11 -3.61 -5.19
CA ILE A 248 8.35 -3.74 -3.94
C ILE A 248 9.09 -2.93 -2.88
N TYR A 249 8.33 -2.25 -2.02
CA TYR A 249 8.84 -1.55 -0.85
C TYR A 249 8.25 -2.20 0.41
N LEU A 250 9.10 -2.79 1.24
CA LEU A 250 8.70 -3.37 2.53
C LEU A 250 8.97 -2.37 3.65
N LEU A 251 7.94 -2.12 4.45
CA LEU A 251 8.01 -1.32 5.66
C LEU A 251 7.61 -2.19 6.86
N SER A 252 8.52 -2.37 7.80
CA SER A 252 8.31 -3.19 9.01
C SER A 252 8.99 -2.56 10.22
N ASP A 253 8.76 -3.09 11.42
CA ASP A 253 9.35 -2.59 12.68
C ASP A 253 9.14 -1.08 12.92
N PHE A 254 8.04 -0.54 12.40
CA PHE A 254 7.71 0.86 12.59
C PHE A 254 6.98 1.06 13.92
N GLN A 255 7.16 2.24 14.51
CA GLN A 255 6.42 2.65 15.69
C GLN A 255 4.98 3.01 15.31
N ASP A 256 4.00 2.30 15.89
CA ASP A 256 2.57 2.49 15.70
C ASP A 256 2.14 2.54 14.23
N THR A 257 1.89 3.73 13.68
CA THR A 257 1.50 3.94 12.27
C THR A 257 2.48 4.86 11.54
N ALA A 258 3.62 5.17 12.16
CA ALA A 258 4.71 5.89 11.53
C ALA A 258 5.49 4.96 10.59
N PHE A 259 4.88 4.52 9.48
CA PHE A 259 5.39 3.40 8.64
C PHE A 259 6.85 3.52 8.18
N PHE A 260 7.37 4.75 8.03
CA PHE A 260 8.76 5.01 7.64
C PHE A 260 9.74 5.15 8.82
N SER A 261 9.30 4.95 10.07
CA SER A 261 10.15 5.01 11.27
C SER A 261 11.00 3.74 11.47
N GLY A 262 10.59 2.60 10.91
CA GLY A 262 11.25 1.31 11.09
C GLY A 262 12.13 0.87 9.91
N ASN A 263 12.14 -0.42 9.60
CA ASN A 263 12.84 -1.00 8.47
C ASN A 263 12.20 -0.58 7.14
N LYS A 264 13.05 -0.22 6.17
CA LYS A 264 12.66 0.30 4.85
C LYS A 264 13.46 -0.41 3.76
N ARG A 265 12.84 -1.35 3.05
CA ARG A 265 13.54 -2.20 2.08
C ARG A 265 12.90 -2.16 0.71
N LYS A 266 13.61 -1.55 -0.25
CA LYS A 266 13.26 -1.58 -1.67
C LYS A 266 13.86 -2.79 -2.38
N ILE A 267 13.01 -3.58 -3.03
CA ILE A 267 13.36 -4.81 -3.74
C ILE A 267 12.96 -4.64 -5.20
N LYS A 268 13.92 -4.72 -6.12
CA LYS A 268 13.61 -4.69 -7.56
C LYS A 268 12.89 -5.98 -7.98
N VAL A 269 11.83 -5.88 -8.76
CA VAL A 269 11.24 -7.04 -9.42
C VAL A 269 11.93 -7.23 -10.77
N LYS A 270 12.37 -8.45 -11.10
CA LYS A 270 13.00 -8.79 -12.38
C LYS A 270 11.96 -8.90 -13.51
N LEU A 271 11.26 -7.81 -13.74
CA LEU A 271 10.39 -7.57 -14.89
C LEU A 271 10.96 -6.37 -15.68
N PRO A 272 10.85 -6.36 -17.02
CA PRO A 272 11.19 -5.21 -17.85
C PRO A 272 10.08 -4.14 -17.72
N PHE A 273 9.82 -3.36 -18.76
CA PHE A 273 8.86 -2.24 -18.81
C PHE A 273 7.43 -2.61 -18.36
N HIS A 274 7.16 -2.62 -17.06
CA HIS A 274 5.85 -2.94 -16.48
C HIS A 274 5.39 -1.80 -15.59
N GLN A 275 4.17 -1.36 -15.84
CA GLN A 275 3.41 -0.46 -14.98
C GLN A 275 2.65 -1.35 -13.98
N ILE A 276 3.33 -1.75 -12.90
CA ILE A 276 2.69 -2.54 -11.83
C ILE A 276 1.74 -1.60 -11.08
N GLU A 277 0.52 -2.06 -10.82
CA GLU A 277 -0.51 -1.29 -10.11
C GLU A 277 -0.80 -1.89 -8.73
N GLY A 278 -1.50 -3.03 -8.68
CA GLY A 278 -1.93 -3.61 -7.41
C GLY A 278 -0.96 -4.61 -6.78
N VAL A 279 -1.05 -4.76 -5.45
CA VAL A 279 -0.36 -5.80 -4.66
C VAL A 279 -1.28 -6.43 -3.63
N ALA A 280 -1.33 -7.76 -3.58
CA ALA A 280 -2.13 -8.51 -2.62
C ALA A 280 -1.37 -9.68 -2.01
N THR A 281 -1.80 -10.12 -0.83
CA THR A 281 -1.30 -11.33 -0.20
C THR A 281 -2.43 -12.13 0.45
N PRO A 282 -2.46 -13.46 0.28
CA PRO A 282 -3.37 -14.32 1.02
C PRO A 282 -2.89 -14.66 2.44
N ASN A 283 -1.59 -14.53 2.73
CA ASN A 283 -0.99 -15.10 3.94
C ASN A 283 0.19 -14.30 4.51
N GLY A 284 0.53 -13.15 3.93
CA GLY A 284 1.65 -12.30 4.33
C GLY A 284 3.02 -12.78 3.84
N LEU A 285 3.13 -13.90 3.12
CA LEU A 285 4.38 -14.49 2.65
C LEU A 285 4.45 -14.63 1.12
N ASP A 286 3.36 -15.12 0.53
CA ASP A 286 3.14 -15.14 -0.91
C ASP A 286 2.51 -13.81 -1.33
N TYR A 287 3.03 -13.18 -2.36
CA TYR A 287 2.47 -11.93 -2.86
C TYR A 287 2.14 -12.05 -4.34
N TYR A 288 1.06 -11.40 -4.70
CA TYR A 288 0.63 -11.22 -6.07
C TYR A 288 0.74 -9.75 -6.40
N ILE A 289 1.24 -9.45 -7.59
CA ILE A 289 1.22 -8.11 -8.17
C ILE A 289 0.63 -8.17 -9.56
N SER A 290 -0.07 -7.11 -9.97
CA SER A 290 -0.65 -7.01 -11.31
C SER A 290 -0.11 -5.80 -12.05
N ASN A 291 -0.18 -5.84 -13.38
CA ASN A 291 0.18 -4.72 -14.23
C ASN A 291 -0.85 -4.49 -15.31
N GLU A 292 -0.96 -3.24 -15.73
CA GLU A 292 -1.74 -2.84 -16.89
C GLU A 292 -1.04 -3.13 -18.21
N LYS A 293 -1.81 -3.10 -19.28
CA LYS A 293 -1.25 -3.13 -20.62
C LYS A 293 -0.54 -1.81 -20.94
N THR A 294 0.78 -1.86 -21.06
CA THR A 294 1.58 -0.68 -21.43
C THR A 294 2.18 -0.83 -22.83
N VAL A 295 1.87 0.12 -23.72
CA VAL A 295 2.35 0.10 -25.11
C VAL A 295 3.13 1.38 -25.42
N ARG A 296 4.39 1.23 -25.84
CA ARG A 296 5.20 2.33 -26.40
C ARG A 296 5.86 1.87 -27.69
N LYS A 297 5.21 2.11 -28.84
CA LYS A 297 5.73 1.69 -30.15
C LYS A 297 6.96 2.52 -30.56
N PRO A 298 8.00 1.92 -31.18
CA PRO A 298 8.23 0.49 -31.39
C PRO A 298 8.99 -0.21 -30.24
N LEU A 299 9.17 0.46 -29.10
CA LEU A 299 10.07 0.04 -28.01
C LEU A 299 9.59 -1.20 -27.25
N PHE A 300 8.32 -1.24 -26.83
CA PHE A 300 7.76 -2.37 -26.09
C PHE A 300 6.23 -2.43 -26.14
N ASN A 301 5.71 -3.63 -25.88
CA ASN A 301 4.30 -3.95 -25.72
C ASN A 301 4.19 -4.97 -24.58
N THR A 302 3.85 -4.49 -23.39
CA THR A 302 3.66 -5.31 -22.20
C THR A 302 2.16 -5.54 -22.03
N PRO A 303 1.66 -6.78 -22.10
CA PRO A 303 0.24 -7.05 -21.87
C PRO A 303 -0.10 -6.89 -20.39
N GLN A 304 -1.39 -6.84 -20.08
CA GLN A 304 -1.89 -6.93 -18.70
C GLN A 304 -1.58 -8.32 -18.11
N GLN A 305 -0.94 -8.38 -16.94
CA GLN A 305 -0.54 -9.66 -16.34
C GLN A 305 -0.73 -9.68 -14.82
N LEU A 306 -0.81 -10.91 -14.29
CA LEU A 306 -0.70 -11.22 -12.87
C LEU A 306 0.62 -11.95 -12.64
N HIS A 307 1.34 -11.55 -11.60
CA HIS A 307 2.60 -12.15 -11.20
C HIS A 307 2.52 -12.64 -9.76
N LYS A 308 3.08 -13.82 -9.50
CA LYS A 308 3.36 -14.24 -8.12
C LYS A 308 4.82 -14.00 -7.80
N ILE A 309 5.09 -13.36 -6.66
CA ILE A 309 6.44 -13.12 -6.16
C ILE A 309 6.59 -13.69 -4.75
N TYR A 310 7.82 -14.08 -4.42
CA TYR A 310 8.15 -14.62 -3.10
C TYR A 310 8.94 -13.58 -2.29
N LEU A 311 8.40 -13.20 -1.13
CA LEU A 311 9.02 -12.21 -0.23
C LEU A 311 9.41 -12.78 1.14
N ARG A 312 9.20 -14.09 1.36
CA ARG A 312 9.43 -14.77 2.65
C ARG A 312 10.82 -14.52 3.23
N ASP A 313 11.86 -14.56 2.39
CA ASP A 313 13.25 -14.37 2.83
C ASP A 313 13.51 -12.96 3.38
N TYR A 314 12.66 -12.00 3.04
CA TYR A 314 12.75 -10.62 3.51
C TYR A 314 11.85 -10.38 4.73
N ILE A 315 10.77 -11.14 4.87
CA ILE A 315 9.76 -10.97 5.92
C ILE A 315 10.10 -11.81 7.16
N LEU A 316 10.38 -13.11 6.99
CA LEU A 316 10.56 -14.02 8.12
C LEU A 316 11.87 -13.81 8.87
N ASN A 317 12.94 -13.43 8.16
CA ASN A 317 14.25 -13.23 8.79
C ASN A 317 14.30 -12.03 9.74
N TYR A 318 13.30 -11.16 9.70
CA TYR A 318 13.11 -10.07 10.66
C TYR A 318 12.41 -10.53 11.95
N LEU A 319 11.63 -11.62 11.92
CA LEU A 319 10.77 -12.06 13.04
C LEU A 319 11.42 -13.08 13.98
N VAL A 320 12.63 -13.54 13.66
CA VAL A 320 13.30 -14.66 14.37
C VAL A 320 14.16 -14.19 15.56
N ASN A 321 14.15 -12.89 15.91
CA ASN A 321 14.86 -12.41 17.12
C ASN A 321 14.00 -11.47 17.96
#